data_AF-A0A9E2HB74-F1
#
_entry.id   AF-A0A9E2HB74-F1
#
_cell.length_a   1.000
_cell.length_b   1.000
_cell.length_c   1.000
_cell.angle_alpha   90.00
_cell.angle_beta   90.00
_cell.angle_gamma   90.00
#
_symmetry.space_group_name_H-M   'P 1'
#
loop_
_entity.id
_entity.type
_entity.pdbx_description
1 polymer ?
#
loop_
_entity_poly.entity_id
_entity_poly.type
_entity_poly.pdbx_seq_one_letter_code
_entity_poly.pdbx_strand_id
1 'polypeptide(L)'
;MAKKLTLILTAILFVAATFVIATAQEGEKTAKAEKVEKEVVKHEYVGDKKCSCHNKDGVHPSWLETKHAKAFAALKPEQQKDAKCVGCHTTGTTAKGELLEGIQCEACHGPGSDYKTMKVMKDMKLAMENGLMMPDEKTCLKCHNENVPEEFRSKEKFDFEKMKAKGVHAMPVKEKVEEKKG
;
A
#
# COMPACT_ATOMS: atom_id res chain seq x y z
N MET A 1 90.59 -26.76 31.75
CA MET A 1 90.14 -28.01 32.41
C MET A 1 88.61 -27.95 32.46
N ALA A 2 87.90 -28.73 31.63
CA ALA A 2 87.01 -29.83 32.06
C ALA A 2 86.01 -29.39 33.16
N LYS A 3 84.69 -29.40 33.01
CA LYS A 3 83.78 -30.49 32.57
C LYS A 3 82.32 -29.97 32.67
N LYS A 4 81.42 -30.46 31.79
CA LYS A 4 80.08 -31.08 32.03
C LYS A 4 79.20 -30.52 33.19
N LEU A 5 77.86 -30.44 33.17
CA LEU A 5 76.75 -30.95 32.35
C LEU A 5 75.46 -30.68 33.19
N THR A 6 74.34 -30.35 32.54
CA THR A 6 72.91 -30.62 32.90
C THR A 6 72.19 -30.04 34.15
N LEU A 7 71.03 -29.40 33.85
CA LEU A 7 69.64 -29.62 34.38
C LEU A 7 69.39 -29.28 35.88
N ILE A 8 68.28 -28.72 36.37
CA ILE A 8 66.93 -28.41 35.86
C ILE A 8 66.16 -27.65 36.99
N LEU A 9 65.11 -26.91 36.61
CA LEU A 9 63.94 -26.46 37.41
C LEU A 9 64.12 -25.51 38.61
N THR A 10 63.57 -24.30 38.47
CA THR A 10 62.48 -23.70 39.29
C THR A 10 62.28 -22.28 38.73
N ALA A 11 61.52 -22.10 37.64
CA ALA A 11 60.11 -21.74 37.70
C ALA A 11 59.77 -20.89 38.93
N ILE A 12 59.53 -19.58 38.74
CA ILE A 12 58.38 -18.81 39.28
C ILE A 12 58.64 -17.29 39.13
N LEU A 13 57.62 -16.61 38.60
CA LEU A 13 57.33 -15.17 38.67
C LEU A 13 58.14 -14.19 37.79
N PHE A 14 57.82 -14.11 36.50
CA PHE A 14 57.90 -12.83 35.75
C PHE A 14 56.87 -12.83 34.61
N VAL A 15 55.58 -12.64 34.95
CA VAL A 15 54.56 -12.29 33.95
C VAL A 15 53.68 -11.20 34.55
N ALA A 16 54.18 -9.96 34.51
CA ALA A 16 53.41 -8.77 34.82
C ALA A 16 54.08 -7.53 34.21
N ALA A 17 54.14 -7.42 32.88
CA ALA A 17 54.47 -6.15 32.20
C ALA A 17 54.23 -6.18 30.67
N THR A 18 53.07 -6.61 30.18
CA THR A 18 52.68 -6.38 28.77
C THR A 18 51.17 -6.23 28.60
N PHE A 19 50.54 -5.43 29.44
CA PHE A 19 49.11 -5.09 29.31
C PHE A 19 48.92 -3.61 29.00
N VAL A 20 49.46 -3.13 27.88
CA VAL A 20 49.19 -1.77 27.38
C VAL A 20 49.18 -1.79 25.84
N ILE A 21 47.96 -1.64 25.30
CA ILE A 21 47.59 -1.20 23.94
C ILE A 21 47.68 -2.26 22.83
N ALA A 22 46.70 -3.16 22.81
CA ALA A 22 46.15 -3.69 21.57
C ALA A 22 44.77 -3.03 21.35
N THR A 23 44.75 -1.86 20.71
CA THR A 23 43.51 -1.19 20.27
C THR A 23 43.70 -0.62 18.87
N ALA A 24 43.75 -1.49 17.86
CA ALA A 24 43.48 -1.13 16.47
C ALA A 24 43.58 -2.41 15.63
N GLN A 25 42.52 -3.22 15.55
CA GLN A 25 42.25 -4.16 14.44
C GLN A 25 41.08 -5.09 14.80
N GLU A 26 39.85 -4.57 14.98
CA GLU A 26 38.65 -5.45 15.04
C GLU A 26 37.32 -4.70 14.81
N GLY A 27 37.36 -3.57 14.10
CA GLY A 27 36.18 -2.71 13.87
C GLY A 27 35.65 -2.65 12.44
N GLU A 28 36.25 -3.36 11.47
CA GLU A 28 35.90 -3.20 10.05
C GLU A 28 35.06 -4.37 9.47
N LYS A 29 34.79 -5.42 10.25
CA LYS A 29 34.15 -6.64 9.74
C LYS A 29 32.86 -7.03 10.46
N THR A 30 31.94 -6.10 10.72
CA THR A 30 30.52 -6.43 10.99
C THR A 30 29.66 -5.17 11.06
N ALA A 31 29.24 -4.61 9.92
CA ALA A 31 27.98 -3.86 9.81
C ALA A 31 27.73 -3.40 8.35
N LYS A 32 27.80 -4.33 7.40
CA LYS A 32 26.97 -4.22 6.19
C LYS A 32 25.91 -5.30 6.29
N ALA A 33 25.14 -5.25 7.37
CA ALA A 33 23.79 -5.77 7.35
C ALA A 33 23.03 -4.85 6.39
N GLU A 34 22.99 -5.31 5.15
CA GLU A 34 22.04 -5.00 4.11
C GLU A 34 20.70 -4.49 4.70
N LYS A 35 20.57 -3.17 4.84
CA LYS A 35 19.27 -2.53 4.78
C LYS A 35 19.00 -2.36 3.28
N VAL A 36 18.52 -3.41 2.63
CA VAL A 36 17.67 -3.24 1.44
C VAL A 36 16.41 -2.60 1.97
N GLU A 37 16.48 -1.29 2.14
CA GLU A 37 15.31 -0.44 2.13
C GLU A 37 14.77 -0.61 0.72
N LYS A 38 13.81 -1.54 0.57
CA LYS A 38 13.05 -1.73 -0.65
C LYS A 38 12.61 -0.33 -1.07
N GLU A 39 13.23 0.20 -2.13
CA GLU A 39 12.86 1.48 -2.70
C GLU A 39 11.34 1.42 -2.86
N VAL A 40 10.63 2.29 -2.14
CA VAL A 40 9.17 2.32 -2.19
C VAL A 40 8.84 2.80 -3.59
N VAL A 41 8.62 1.86 -4.50
CA VAL A 41 8.21 2.13 -5.87
C VAL A 41 6.92 2.95 -5.75
N LYS A 42 7.03 4.24 -6.07
CA LYS A 42 5.90 5.15 -6.01
C LYS A 42 5.00 4.85 -7.21
N HIS A 43 3.97 4.03 -6.98
CA HIS A 43 2.94 3.77 -7.98
C HIS A 43 2.17 5.06 -8.30
N GLU A 44 1.86 5.28 -9.57
CA GLU A 44 1.22 6.51 -10.04
C GLU A 44 -0.25 6.29 -10.39
N TYR A 45 -1.07 7.28 -10.10
CA TYR A 45 -2.47 7.29 -10.54
C TYR A 45 -2.55 7.51 -12.05
N VAL A 46 -3.40 6.73 -12.71
CA VAL A 46 -3.55 6.74 -14.18
C VAL A 46 -4.94 7.10 -14.68
N GLY A 47 -5.93 7.13 -13.79
CA GLY A 47 -7.32 7.43 -14.07
C GLY A 47 -8.11 6.27 -14.69
N ASP A 48 -9.44 6.34 -14.54
CA ASP A 48 -10.42 5.33 -14.93
C ASP A 48 -10.30 4.91 -16.41
N LYS A 49 -9.96 5.86 -17.30
CA LYS A 49 -9.81 5.59 -18.74
C LYS A 49 -8.76 4.54 -19.03
N LYS A 50 -7.75 4.35 -18.16
CA LYS A 50 -6.75 3.27 -18.32
C LYS A 50 -7.26 1.92 -17.82
N CYS A 51 -8.36 1.90 -17.08
CA CYS A 51 -9.05 0.70 -16.62
C CYS A 51 -10.16 0.26 -17.59
N SER A 52 -10.37 0.96 -18.73
CA SER A 52 -11.45 0.67 -19.68
C SER A 52 -11.35 -0.70 -20.38
N CYS A 53 -10.27 -1.46 -20.19
CA CYS A 53 -10.24 -2.89 -20.54
C CYS A 53 -11.39 -3.66 -19.85
N HIS A 54 -11.78 -3.19 -18.66
CA HIS A 54 -12.95 -3.63 -17.89
C HIS A 54 -14.30 -3.11 -18.44
N ASN A 55 -14.34 -2.69 -19.70
CA ASN A 55 -15.60 -2.51 -20.42
C ASN A 55 -16.22 -3.87 -20.78
N LYS A 56 -15.38 -4.86 -21.10
CA LYS A 56 -15.83 -6.17 -21.59
C LYS A 56 -16.45 -7.05 -20.49
N ASP A 57 -16.01 -6.89 -19.25
CA ASP A 57 -16.58 -7.57 -18.09
C ASP A 57 -17.69 -6.76 -17.40
N GLY A 58 -17.98 -5.56 -17.90
CA GLY A 58 -19.06 -4.70 -17.42
C GLY A 58 -18.73 -3.89 -16.16
N VAL A 59 -17.52 -4.00 -15.60
CA VAL A 59 -17.14 -3.32 -14.36
C VAL A 59 -17.06 -1.80 -14.56
N HIS A 60 -16.35 -1.33 -15.59
CA HIS A 60 -16.21 0.11 -15.88
C HIS A 60 -17.55 0.80 -16.21
N PRO A 61 -18.40 0.27 -17.12
CA PRO A 61 -19.71 0.89 -17.38
C PRO A 61 -20.65 0.83 -16.17
N SER A 62 -20.59 -0.22 -15.35
CA SER A 62 -21.36 -0.26 -14.10
C SER A 62 -20.87 0.76 -13.08
N TRP A 63 -19.55 0.96 -12.97
CA TRP A 63 -18.97 1.98 -12.09
C TRP A 63 -19.43 3.39 -12.48
N LEU A 64 -19.45 3.72 -13.77
CA LEU A 64 -19.89 5.03 -14.28
C LEU A 64 -21.28 5.43 -13.77
N GLU A 65 -22.15 4.46 -13.50
CA GLU A 65 -23.50 4.73 -13.01
C GLU A 65 -23.60 5.04 -11.52
N THR A 66 -22.53 4.75 -10.77
CA THR A 66 -22.54 4.88 -9.31
C THR A 66 -22.40 6.31 -8.81
N LYS A 67 -22.79 6.52 -7.55
CA LYS A 67 -22.54 7.78 -6.85
C LYS A 67 -21.05 8.08 -6.68
N HIS A 68 -20.19 7.06 -6.67
CA HIS A 68 -18.74 7.23 -6.59
C HIS A 68 -18.18 7.87 -7.85
N ALA A 69 -18.53 7.35 -9.04
CA ALA A 69 -18.14 7.97 -10.31
C ALA A 69 -18.64 9.41 -10.41
N LYS A 70 -19.86 9.67 -9.91
CA LYS A 70 -20.52 10.99 -9.96
C LYS A 70 -20.18 11.89 -8.77
N ALA A 71 -19.28 11.49 -7.87
CA ALA A 71 -19.08 12.15 -6.58
C ALA A 71 -18.65 13.62 -6.73
N PHE A 72 -17.67 13.92 -7.58
CA PHE A 72 -17.19 15.29 -7.78
C PHE A 72 -18.26 16.21 -8.36
N ALA A 73 -19.02 15.72 -9.34
CA ALA A 73 -20.10 16.47 -9.97
C ALA A 73 -21.24 16.83 -9.01
N ALA A 74 -21.36 16.12 -7.88
CA ALA A 74 -22.34 16.45 -6.84
C ALA A 74 -21.92 17.65 -5.96
N LEU A 75 -20.67 18.09 -6.05
CA LEU A 75 -20.18 19.26 -5.32
C LEU A 75 -20.58 20.56 -6.00
N LYS A 76 -20.92 21.58 -5.19
CA LYS A 76 -21.03 22.96 -5.64
C LYS A 76 -19.67 23.51 -6.08
N PRO A 77 -19.62 24.54 -6.95
CA PRO A 77 -18.35 25.12 -7.43
C PRO A 77 -17.39 25.57 -6.31
N GLU A 78 -17.92 26.05 -5.19
CA GLU A 78 -17.11 26.47 -4.04
C GLU A 78 -16.50 25.26 -3.31
N GLN A 79 -17.26 24.17 -3.22
CA GLN A 79 -16.83 22.92 -2.58
C GLN A 79 -15.78 22.18 -3.40
N GLN A 80 -15.83 22.29 -4.73
CA GLN A 80 -14.80 21.70 -5.61
C GLN A 80 -13.39 22.27 -5.38
N LYS A 81 -13.29 23.44 -4.72
CA LYS A 81 -12.02 24.09 -4.35
C LYS A 81 -11.64 23.86 -2.89
N ASP A 82 -12.53 23.30 -2.09
CA ASP A 82 -12.27 23.02 -0.67
C ASP A 82 -11.58 21.66 -0.54
N ALA A 83 -10.37 21.65 0.01
CA ALA A 83 -9.60 20.45 0.26
C ALA A 83 -10.35 19.42 1.12
N LYS A 84 -11.24 19.87 2.02
CA LYS A 84 -12.07 18.99 2.85
C LYS A 84 -13.08 18.18 2.02
N CYS A 85 -13.60 18.77 0.95
CA CYS A 85 -14.54 18.09 0.05
C CYS A 85 -13.79 17.24 -0.98
N VAL A 86 -12.73 17.80 -1.58
CA VAL A 86 -11.92 17.14 -2.61
C VAL A 86 -11.35 15.81 -2.11
N GLY A 87 -10.94 15.72 -0.85
CA GLY A 87 -10.37 14.50 -0.27
C GLY A 87 -11.26 13.26 -0.33
N CYS A 88 -12.58 13.42 -0.41
CA CYS A 88 -13.55 12.31 -0.52
C CYS A 88 -14.41 12.32 -1.78
N HIS A 89 -14.17 13.27 -2.69
CA HIS A 89 -14.87 13.39 -3.96
C HIS A 89 -13.94 13.28 -5.16
N THR A 90 -12.66 12.98 -4.93
CA THR A 90 -11.64 12.74 -5.95
C THR A 90 -10.81 11.51 -5.58
N THR A 91 -10.06 10.99 -6.54
CA THR A 91 -9.25 9.77 -6.34
C THR A 91 -7.79 10.08 -6.01
N GLY A 92 -7.29 11.21 -6.51
CA GLY A 92 -5.89 11.56 -6.43
C GLY A 92 -5.49 12.43 -7.61
N THR A 93 -4.19 12.49 -7.87
CA THR A 93 -3.62 13.32 -8.94
C THR A 93 -2.65 12.46 -9.74
N THR A 94 -2.72 12.55 -11.07
CA THR A 94 -1.80 11.84 -11.96
C THR A 94 -0.37 12.39 -11.81
N ALA A 95 0.62 11.67 -12.34
CA ALA A 95 2.01 12.15 -12.38
C ALA A 95 2.19 13.52 -13.05
N LYS A 96 1.24 13.92 -13.91
CA LYS A 96 1.22 15.21 -14.60
C LYS A 96 0.55 16.34 -13.81
N GLY A 97 0.07 16.06 -12.59
CA GLY A 97 -0.66 17.04 -11.79
C GLY A 97 -2.15 17.14 -12.13
N GLU A 98 -2.71 16.20 -12.91
CA GLU A 98 -4.14 16.22 -13.27
C GLU A 98 -4.97 15.62 -12.14
N LEU A 99 -5.94 16.39 -11.63
CA LEU A 99 -6.87 15.92 -10.60
C LEU A 99 -7.83 14.89 -11.19
N LEU A 100 -7.95 13.73 -10.54
CA LEU A 100 -8.89 12.68 -10.92
C LEU A 100 -10.23 12.88 -10.23
N GLU A 101 -11.15 13.54 -10.93
CA GLU A 101 -12.50 13.81 -10.45
C GLU A 101 -13.30 12.52 -10.25
N GLY A 102 -14.05 12.47 -9.15
CA GLY A 102 -14.83 11.31 -8.74
C GLY A 102 -14.02 10.29 -7.96
N ILE A 103 -14.72 9.37 -7.30
CA ILE A 103 -14.14 8.18 -6.68
C ILE A 103 -14.06 7.10 -7.76
N GLN A 104 -12.89 7.02 -8.37
CA GLN A 104 -12.52 6.12 -9.46
C GLN A 104 -11.97 4.80 -8.92
N CYS A 105 -11.61 3.90 -9.84
CA CYS A 105 -11.12 2.56 -9.53
C CYS A 105 -9.97 2.58 -8.50
N GLU A 106 -9.02 3.51 -8.68
CA GLU A 106 -7.79 3.60 -7.91
C GLU A 106 -7.98 4.13 -6.47
N ALA A 107 -9.14 4.71 -6.16
CA ALA A 107 -9.47 5.11 -4.79
C ALA A 107 -9.64 3.88 -3.87
N CYS A 108 -10.09 2.76 -4.46
CA CYS A 108 -10.25 1.48 -3.79
C CYS A 108 -9.12 0.51 -4.10
N HIS A 109 -8.67 0.49 -5.35
CA HIS A 109 -7.70 -0.49 -5.87
C HIS A 109 -6.25 -0.02 -5.91
N GLY A 110 -5.97 1.20 -5.48
CA GLY A 110 -4.62 1.77 -5.48
C GLY A 110 -4.19 2.31 -6.85
N PRO A 111 -3.02 2.96 -6.93
CA PRO A 111 -2.53 3.54 -8.17
C PRO A 111 -2.16 2.45 -9.19
N GLY A 112 -2.69 2.57 -10.40
CA GLY A 112 -2.70 1.52 -11.41
C GLY A 112 -1.57 1.53 -12.43
N SER A 113 -0.56 2.38 -12.26
CA SER A 113 0.54 2.51 -13.25
C SER A 113 1.18 1.18 -13.63
N ASP A 114 1.36 0.30 -12.64
CA ASP A 114 2.23 -0.88 -12.77
C ASP A 114 1.43 -2.18 -12.94
N TYR A 115 0.16 -2.21 -12.56
CA TYR A 115 -0.70 -3.39 -12.74
C TYR A 115 -1.70 -3.29 -13.91
N LYS A 116 -1.87 -2.14 -14.57
CA LYS A 116 -2.84 -1.99 -15.69
C LYS A 116 -2.55 -2.84 -16.92
N THR A 117 -1.33 -3.37 -17.08
CA THR A 117 -0.98 -4.15 -18.28
C THR A 117 -1.54 -5.56 -18.19
N MET A 118 -2.00 -6.13 -19.31
CA MET A 118 -2.52 -7.51 -19.34
C MET A 118 -1.52 -8.56 -18.82
N LYS A 119 -0.21 -8.29 -18.93
CA LYS A 119 0.83 -9.18 -18.41
C LYS A 119 0.77 -9.30 -16.88
N VAL A 120 0.54 -8.18 -16.20
CA VAL A 120 0.48 -8.09 -14.74
C VAL A 120 -0.93 -8.33 -14.22
N MET A 121 -1.92 -7.61 -14.76
CA MET A 121 -3.32 -7.63 -14.30
C MET A 121 -3.97 -9.01 -14.21
N LYS A 122 -3.62 -9.92 -15.13
CA LYS A 122 -4.19 -11.27 -15.18
C LYS A 122 -3.72 -12.18 -14.04
N ASP A 123 -2.62 -11.82 -13.39
CA ASP A 123 -2.07 -12.52 -12.24
C ASP A 123 -2.32 -11.65 -11.01
N MET A 124 -3.31 -12.04 -10.20
CA MET A 124 -3.72 -11.28 -9.03
C MET A 124 -2.57 -11.05 -8.05
N LYS A 125 -1.72 -12.06 -7.84
CA LYS A 125 -0.59 -11.94 -6.90
C LYS A 125 0.41 -10.92 -7.43
N LEU A 126 0.77 -11.03 -8.71
CA LEU A 126 1.69 -10.09 -9.35
C LEU A 126 1.10 -8.67 -9.37
N ALA A 127 -0.19 -8.51 -9.63
CA ALA A 127 -0.86 -7.21 -9.59
C ALA A 127 -0.79 -6.60 -8.18
N MET A 128 -1.03 -7.38 -7.13
CA MET A 128 -0.92 -6.92 -5.73
C MET A 128 0.51 -6.53 -5.35
N GLU A 129 1.51 -7.27 -5.85
CA GLU A 129 2.92 -6.92 -5.69
C GLU A 129 3.30 -5.61 -6.43
N ASN A 130 2.50 -5.19 -7.41
CA ASN A 130 2.67 -3.98 -8.23
C ASN A 130 1.63 -2.89 -7.91
N GLY A 131 1.10 -2.87 -6.68
CA GLY A 131 0.30 -1.76 -6.17
C GLY A 131 -1.21 -1.97 -6.16
N LEU A 132 -1.72 -3.08 -6.71
CA LEU A 132 -3.15 -3.40 -6.60
C LEU A 132 -3.52 -3.65 -5.14
N MET A 133 -4.55 -2.97 -4.68
CA MET A 133 -5.18 -3.18 -3.38
C MET A 133 -6.54 -3.84 -3.56
N MET A 134 -6.83 -4.81 -2.70
CA MET A 134 -8.18 -5.34 -2.56
C MET A 134 -8.88 -4.56 -1.45
N PRO A 135 -10.00 -3.86 -1.74
CA PRO A 135 -10.65 -3.01 -0.76
C PRO A 135 -11.26 -3.84 0.37
N ASP A 136 -11.07 -3.38 1.60
CA ASP A 136 -11.73 -3.86 2.80
C ASP A 136 -12.59 -2.74 3.40
N GLU A 137 -13.18 -2.98 4.57
CA GLU A 137 -13.98 -1.97 5.29
C GLU A 137 -13.19 -0.68 5.54
N LYS A 138 -11.89 -0.78 5.84
CA LYS A 138 -11.04 0.39 6.13
C LYS A 138 -10.90 1.28 4.92
N THR A 139 -10.85 0.72 3.71
CA THR A 139 -10.85 1.50 2.47
C THR A 139 -12.08 2.39 2.37
N CYS A 140 -13.26 1.89 2.71
CA CYS A 140 -14.50 2.66 2.69
C CYS A 140 -14.55 3.71 3.81
N LEU A 141 -14.06 3.35 5.00
CA LEU A 141 -14.04 4.23 6.17
C LEU A 141 -13.04 5.40 6.05
N LYS A 142 -12.22 5.46 5.00
CA LYS A 142 -11.44 6.69 4.69
C LYS A 142 -12.33 7.91 4.46
N CYS A 143 -13.55 7.68 3.96
CA CYS A 143 -14.53 8.73 3.69
C CYS A 143 -15.86 8.52 4.39
N HIS A 144 -16.28 7.29 4.62
CA HIS A 144 -17.52 6.99 5.35
C HIS A 144 -17.28 6.96 6.87
N ASN A 145 -16.84 8.09 7.43
CA ASN A 145 -16.50 8.22 8.85
C ASN A 145 -17.10 9.49 9.49
N GLU A 146 -16.83 9.69 10.77
CA GLU A 146 -17.35 10.78 11.58
C GLU A 146 -16.67 12.14 11.33
N ASN A 147 -15.52 12.17 10.63
CA ASN A 147 -14.83 13.42 10.31
C ASN A 147 -15.51 14.21 9.18
N VAL A 148 -16.43 13.57 8.44
CA VAL A 148 -17.30 14.28 7.49
C VAL A 148 -18.32 15.11 8.28
N PRO A 149 -18.55 16.39 7.93
CA PRO A 149 -19.53 17.21 8.62
C PRO A 149 -20.90 16.54 8.67
N GLU A 150 -21.58 16.61 9.82
CA GLU A 150 -22.81 15.87 10.10
C GLU A 150 -23.91 16.12 9.06
N GLU A 151 -24.01 17.37 8.59
CA GLU A 151 -24.96 17.80 7.57
C GLU A 151 -24.77 17.11 6.20
N PHE A 152 -23.58 16.53 5.95
CA PHE A 152 -23.27 15.79 4.73
C PHE A 152 -23.14 14.28 4.95
N ARG A 153 -23.21 13.81 6.20
CA ARG A 153 -23.16 12.38 6.51
C ARG A 153 -24.47 11.68 6.18
N SER A 154 -24.37 10.39 5.86
CA SER A 154 -25.53 9.51 5.79
C SER A 154 -26.22 9.45 7.15
N LYS A 155 -27.56 9.48 7.16
CA LYS A 155 -28.37 9.28 8.37
C LYS A 155 -28.24 7.86 8.92
N GLU A 156 -28.01 6.90 8.04
CA GLU A 156 -27.65 5.53 8.43
C GLU A 156 -26.14 5.42 8.63
N LYS A 157 -25.73 4.74 9.71
CA LYS A 157 -24.33 4.37 9.90
C LYS A 157 -23.86 3.51 8.73
N PHE A 158 -22.62 3.72 8.29
CA PHE A 158 -22.02 2.89 7.25
C PHE A 158 -21.93 1.43 7.73
N ASP A 159 -22.37 0.52 6.86
CA ASP A 159 -22.34 -0.92 7.07
C ASP A 159 -21.69 -1.54 5.83
N PHE A 160 -20.46 -2.04 6.00
CA PHE A 160 -19.66 -2.55 4.91
C PHE A 160 -20.30 -3.78 4.24
N GLU A 161 -20.82 -4.72 5.02
CA GLU A 161 -21.43 -5.95 4.50
C GLU A 161 -22.70 -5.63 3.71
N LYS A 162 -23.54 -4.73 4.22
CA LYS A 162 -24.75 -4.25 3.51
C LYS A 162 -24.39 -3.53 2.21
N MET A 163 -23.33 -2.72 2.21
CA MET A 163 -22.95 -1.92 1.03
C MET A 163 -22.21 -2.73 -0.02
N LYS A 164 -21.41 -3.72 0.38
CA LYS A 164 -20.76 -4.68 -0.50
C LYS A 164 -21.78 -5.44 -1.36
N ALA A 165 -22.90 -5.85 -0.78
CA ALA A 165 -23.98 -6.53 -1.50
C ALA A 165 -24.68 -5.66 -2.56
N LYS A 166 -24.65 -4.33 -2.41
CA LYS A 166 -25.23 -3.40 -3.39
C LYS A 166 -24.35 -3.19 -4.63
N GLY A 167 -23.08 -3.62 -4.58
CA GLY A 167 -22.11 -3.50 -5.66
C GLY A 167 -21.71 -2.05 -5.93
N VAL A 168 -20.46 -1.69 -5.62
CA VAL A 168 -19.87 -0.40 -6.05
C VAL A 168 -19.48 -0.40 -7.54
N HIS A 169 -19.51 -1.58 -8.17
CA HIS A 169 -19.44 -1.86 -9.59
C HIS A 169 -19.86 -3.33 -9.78
N ALA A 170 -20.21 -3.74 -10.99
CA ALA A 170 -20.61 -5.11 -11.29
C ALA A 170 -19.44 -6.10 -11.11
N MET A 171 -19.27 -6.62 -9.89
CA MET A 171 -18.66 -7.93 -9.70
C MET A 171 -19.75 -8.88 -9.22
N PRO A 172 -20.55 -9.49 -10.13
CA PRO A 172 -21.23 -10.71 -9.76
C PRO A 172 -20.11 -11.73 -9.48
N VAL A 173 -19.84 -11.99 -8.20
CA VAL A 173 -19.20 -13.25 -7.84
C VAL A 173 -20.07 -14.32 -8.51
N LYS A 174 -19.49 -15.09 -9.42
CA LYS A 174 -20.14 -16.21 -10.12
C LYS A 174 -20.53 -17.37 -9.18
N GLU A 175 -20.79 -17.11 -7.90
CA GLU A 175 -21.27 -18.10 -6.95
C GLU A 175 -22.60 -17.63 -6.32
N LYS A 176 -23.67 -18.24 -6.85
CA LYS A 176 -24.88 -18.65 -6.14
C LYS A 176 -25.49 -17.64 -5.17
N VAL A 177 -26.17 -16.63 -5.73
CA VAL A 177 -27.44 -16.19 -5.14
C VAL A 177 -28.52 -17.14 -5.65
N GLU A 178 -28.51 -18.38 -5.16
CA GLU A 178 -29.66 -19.26 -5.27
C GLU A 178 -30.72 -18.76 -4.28
N GLU A 179 -31.88 -18.42 -4.85
CA GLU A 179 -33.22 -18.47 -4.26
C GLU A 179 -33.33 -18.41 -2.73
N LYS A 180 -33.69 -17.21 -2.22
CA LYS A 180 -34.73 -17.10 -1.21
C LYS A 180 -35.70 -15.99 -1.58
N LYS A 181 -36.54 -16.27 -2.58
CA LYS A 181 -37.89 -15.70 -2.62
C LYS A 181 -38.79 -16.69 -1.90
N GLY A 182 -39.15 -16.35 -0.67
CA GLY A 182 -40.43 -16.78 -0.10
C GLY A 182 -41.58 -15.99 -0.71
#